data_AF-A0A1F3XT27-F1
#
_entry.id   AF-A0A1F3XT27-F1
#
_cell.length_a   1.000
_cell.length_b   1.000
_cell.length_c   1.000
_cell.angle_alpha   90.00
_cell.angle_beta   90.00
_cell.angle_gamma   90.00
#
_symmetry.space_group_name_H-M   'P 1'
#
loop_
_entity.id
_entity.type
_entity.pdbx_description
1 polymer ?
#
loop_
_entity_poly.entity_id
_entity_poly.type
_entity_poly.pdbx_seq_one_letter_code
_entity_poly.pdbx_strand_id
1 'polypeptide(L)'
;MAEEDEERRKRERRRQREDEQDREELKRKGLAEEQDDQAARFEELITRAEPMIEQVESLYMQYIRGVEKRPPLERRKQLEQIMMTLQYMPKSTQSTQFRYNAVHARFVTHKDRWDRLTRDLESGKIVRRIIAYQGPGRSGSE
;
A
#
# COMPACT_ATOMS: atom_id res chain seq x y z
N MET A 1 49.17 -42.82 22.13
CA MET A 1 48.69 -42.89 20.73
C MET A 1 47.16 -42.85 20.65
N ALA A 2 46.41 -43.61 21.45
CA ALA A 2 44.93 -43.58 21.45
C ALA A 2 44.30 -42.27 22.01
N GLU A 3 44.84 -41.73 23.10
CA GLU A 3 44.32 -40.52 23.78
C GLU A 3 44.45 -39.24 22.91
N GLU A 4 45.50 -39.18 22.10
CA GLU A 4 45.77 -38.05 21.19
C GLU A 4 44.83 -38.05 19.97
N ASP A 5 44.39 -39.24 19.52
CA ASP A 5 43.43 -39.41 18.43
C ASP A 5 41.99 -39.10 18.89
N GLU A 6 41.67 -39.42 20.15
CA GLU A 6 40.39 -39.09 20.78
C GLU A 6 40.23 -37.57 21.01
N GLU A 7 41.28 -36.89 21.49
CA GLU A 7 41.30 -35.43 21.64
C GLU A 7 41.18 -34.70 20.30
N ARG A 8 41.81 -35.19 19.22
CA ARG A 8 41.66 -34.64 17.87
C ARG A 8 40.21 -34.75 17.39
N ARG A 9 39.57 -35.91 17.55
CA ARG A 9 38.15 -36.11 17.18
C ARG A 9 37.21 -35.23 17.99
N LYS A 10 37.50 -35.02 19.27
CA LYS A 10 36.70 -34.15 20.15
C LYS A 10 36.81 -32.68 19.75
N ARG A 11 38.01 -32.21 19.40
CA ARG A 11 38.25 -30.86 18.86
C ARG A 11 37.59 -30.65 17.51
N GLU A 12 37.67 -31.65 16.63
CA GLU A 12 37.04 -31.60 15.31
C GLU A 12 35.52 -31.57 15.40
N ARG A 13 34.91 -32.39 16.27
CA ARG A 13 33.47 -32.33 16.56
C ARG A 13 33.04 -31.01 17.18
N ARG A 14 33.88 -30.41 18.04
CA ARG A 14 33.62 -29.09 18.63
C ARG A 14 33.63 -28.00 17.55
N ARG A 15 34.63 -28.01 16.66
CA ARG A 15 34.71 -27.10 15.51
C ARG A 15 33.51 -27.27 14.57
N GLN A 16 33.15 -28.50 14.23
CA GLN A 16 31.98 -28.77 13.40
C GLN A 16 30.68 -28.22 14.02
N ARG A 17 30.52 -28.33 15.35
CA ARG A 17 29.37 -27.77 16.07
C ARG A 17 29.40 -26.24 16.10
N GLU A 18 30.57 -25.64 16.30
CA GLU A 18 30.76 -24.18 16.27
C GLU A 18 30.45 -23.62 14.86
N ASP A 19 30.99 -24.23 13.80
CA ASP A 19 30.72 -23.86 12.40
C ASP A 19 29.23 -24.02 12.01
N GLU A 20 28.58 -25.09 12.51
CA GLU A 20 27.16 -25.33 12.30
C GLU A 20 26.30 -24.28 13.03
N GLN A 21 26.65 -23.92 14.26
CA GLN A 21 26.00 -22.85 15.02
C GLN A 21 26.13 -21.49 14.33
N ASP A 22 27.34 -21.13 13.87
CA ASP A 22 27.58 -19.87 13.16
C ASP A 22 26.76 -19.80 11.86
N ARG A 23 26.68 -20.92 11.12
CA ARG A 23 25.87 -21.02 9.90
C ARG A 23 24.38 -20.89 10.18
N GLU A 24 23.87 -21.48 11.26
CA GLU A 24 22.48 -21.34 11.67
C GLU A 24 22.17 -19.90 12.12
N GLU A 25 23.08 -19.28 12.85
CA GLU A 25 22.93 -17.89 13.29
C GLU A 25 22.86 -16.92 12.10
N LEU A 26 23.74 -17.10 11.10
CA LEU A 26 23.71 -16.32 9.86
C LEU A 26 22.39 -16.48 9.11
N LYS A 27 21.85 -17.71 9.02
CA LYS A 27 20.53 -17.96 8.41
C LYS A 27 19.41 -17.26 9.17
N ARG A 28 19.41 -17.32 10.51
CA ARG A 28 18.41 -16.65 11.35
C ARG A 28 18.48 -15.13 11.19
N LYS A 29 19.69 -14.57 11.16
CA LYS A 29 19.93 -13.14 10.91
C LYS A 29 19.38 -12.72 9.55
N GLY A 30 19.71 -13.45 8.48
CA GLY A 30 19.18 -13.15 7.14
C GLY A 30 17.65 -13.19 7.06
N LEU A 31 17.01 -14.20 7.68
CA LEU A 31 15.54 -14.28 7.75
C LEU A 31 14.93 -13.12 8.54
N ALA A 32 15.58 -12.66 9.60
CA ALA A 32 15.13 -11.51 10.39
C ALA A 32 15.26 -10.19 9.60
N GLU A 33 16.37 -10.01 8.86
CA GLU A 33 16.58 -8.87 7.97
C GLU A 33 15.52 -8.83 6.85
N GLU A 34 15.25 -9.95 6.20
CA GLU A 34 14.19 -10.04 5.18
C GLU A 34 12.80 -9.70 5.73
N GLN A 35 12.51 -10.11 6.98
CA GLN A 35 11.25 -9.77 7.64
C GLN A 35 11.14 -8.29 7.98
N ASP A 36 12.23 -7.67 8.43
CA ASP A 36 12.29 -6.24 8.73
C ASP A 36 12.09 -5.40 7.44
N ASP A 37 12.75 -5.78 6.35
CA ASP A 37 12.58 -5.16 5.03
C ASP A 37 11.13 -5.26 4.53
N GLN A 38 10.49 -6.43 4.71
CA GLN A 38 9.09 -6.62 4.34
C GLN A 38 8.16 -5.76 5.20
N ALA A 39 8.43 -5.64 6.50
CA ALA A 39 7.65 -4.81 7.41
C ALA A 39 7.79 -3.32 7.03
N ALA A 40 9.01 -2.85 6.78
CA ALA A 40 9.27 -1.48 6.33
C ALA A 40 8.56 -1.16 5.02
N ARG A 41 8.60 -2.08 4.05
CA ARG A 41 7.89 -1.93 2.77
C ARG A 41 6.37 -1.91 2.95
N PHE A 42 5.82 -2.73 3.84
CA PHE A 42 4.40 -2.68 4.17
C PHE A 42 4.02 -1.30 4.70
N GLU A 43 4.81 -0.79 5.65
CA GLU A 43 4.60 0.49 6.31
C GLU A 43 4.66 1.68 5.34
N GLU A 44 5.60 1.66 4.39
CA GLU A 44 5.66 2.66 3.33
C GLU A 44 4.39 2.65 2.47
N LEU A 45 3.96 1.45 2.03
CA LEU A 45 2.84 1.31 1.11
C LEU A 45 1.50 1.69 1.76
N ILE A 46 1.26 1.30 3.02
CA ILE A 46 0.03 1.66 3.72
C ILE A 46 -0.02 3.16 4.01
N THR A 47 1.11 3.77 4.39
CA THR A 47 1.21 5.22 4.62
C THR A 47 0.97 6.01 3.34
N ARG A 48 1.38 5.48 2.19
CA ARG A 48 1.09 6.05 0.87
C ARG A 48 -0.37 5.88 0.45
N ALA A 49 -1.00 4.73 0.75
CA ALA A 49 -2.36 4.42 0.33
C ALA A 49 -3.40 5.36 0.98
N GLU A 50 -3.23 5.69 2.26
CA GLU A 50 -4.16 6.55 3.02
C GLU A 50 -4.49 7.89 2.34
N PRO A 51 -3.52 8.77 2.03
CA PRO A 51 -3.80 10.03 1.34
C PRO A 51 -4.22 9.82 -0.12
N MET A 52 -3.80 8.72 -0.76
CA MET A 52 -4.22 8.42 -2.14
C MET A 52 -5.73 8.15 -2.24
N ILE A 53 -6.37 7.58 -1.21
CA ILE A 53 -7.83 7.41 -1.17
C ILE A 53 -8.52 8.77 -1.28
N GLU A 54 -8.11 9.74 -0.47
CA GLU A 54 -8.69 11.11 -0.46
C GLU A 54 -8.39 11.87 -1.77
N GLN A 55 -7.21 11.65 -2.36
CA GLN A 55 -6.87 12.24 -3.66
C GLN A 55 -7.79 11.71 -4.77
N VAL A 56 -8.03 10.40 -4.82
CA VAL A 56 -8.93 9.79 -5.81
C VAL A 56 -10.36 10.27 -5.59
N GLU A 57 -10.82 10.35 -4.33
CA GLU A 57 -12.12 10.91 -3.98
C GLU A 57 -12.29 12.35 -4.51
N SER A 58 -11.31 13.23 -4.26
CA SER A 58 -11.32 14.60 -4.74
C SER A 58 -11.41 14.68 -6.27
N LEU A 59 -10.66 13.84 -6.98
CA LEU A 59 -10.71 13.80 -8.45
C LEU A 59 -12.06 13.30 -8.98
N TYR A 60 -12.67 12.30 -8.34
CA TYR A 60 -14.03 11.90 -8.68
C TYR A 60 -15.03 13.03 -8.44
N MET A 61 -14.90 13.77 -7.34
CA MET A 61 -15.75 14.93 -7.06
C MET A 61 -15.60 16.03 -8.11
N GLN A 62 -14.38 16.32 -8.56
CA GLN A 62 -14.12 17.27 -9.65
C GLN A 62 -14.74 16.80 -10.98
N TYR A 63 -14.63 15.51 -11.30
CA TYR A 63 -15.22 14.90 -12.49
C TYR A 63 -16.75 14.98 -12.49
N ILE A 64 -17.38 14.66 -11.35
CA ILE A 64 -18.85 14.68 -11.22
C ILE A 64 -19.38 16.11 -11.29
N ARG A 65 -18.66 17.08 -10.70
CA ARG A 65 -18.98 18.52 -10.80
C ARG A 65 -18.73 19.10 -12.20
N GLY A 66 -18.11 18.34 -13.10
CA GLY A 66 -17.79 18.78 -14.45
C GLY A 66 -16.59 19.72 -14.55
N VAL A 67 -15.78 19.84 -13.48
CA VAL A 67 -14.48 20.51 -13.53
C VAL A 67 -13.52 19.68 -14.38
N GLU A 68 -13.46 18.38 -14.09
CA GLU A 68 -12.70 17.42 -14.88
C GLU A 68 -13.58 16.75 -15.92
N LYS A 69 -13.05 16.55 -17.13
CA LYS A 69 -13.80 15.96 -18.24
C LYS A 69 -13.84 14.44 -18.21
N ARG A 70 -12.87 13.80 -17.55
CA ARG A 70 -12.66 12.35 -17.56
C ARG A 70 -12.56 11.79 -16.13
N PRO A 71 -13.01 10.54 -15.90
CA PRO A 71 -12.87 9.89 -14.61
C PRO A 71 -11.39 9.62 -14.29
N PRO A 72 -10.98 9.63 -13.01
CA PRO A 72 -9.59 9.43 -12.60
C PRO A 72 -9.19 7.95 -12.56
N LEU A 73 -9.35 7.24 -13.69
CA LEU A 73 -9.14 5.80 -13.78
C LEU A 73 -7.69 5.39 -13.46
N GLU A 74 -6.70 6.14 -13.97
CA GLU A 74 -5.29 5.84 -13.73
C GLU A 74 -4.91 5.94 -12.25
N ARG A 75 -5.37 7.01 -11.57
CA ARG A 75 -5.11 7.20 -10.14
C ARG A 75 -5.82 6.15 -9.29
N ARG A 76 -7.05 5.79 -9.65
CA ARG A 76 -7.78 4.68 -9.02
C ARG A 76 -7.04 3.35 -9.20
N LYS A 77 -6.59 3.04 -10.42
CA LYS A 77 -5.87 1.79 -10.73
C LYS A 77 -4.57 1.67 -9.93
N GLN A 78 -3.81 2.76 -9.80
CA GLN A 78 -2.61 2.80 -8.96
C GLN A 78 -2.92 2.49 -7.49
N LEU A 79 -3.98 3.08 -6.94
CA LEU A 79 -4.43 2.78 -5.57
C LEU A 79 -4.87 1.32 -5.45
N GLU A 80 -5.64 0.80 -6.40
CA GLU A 80 -6.07 -0.61 -6.42
C GLU A 80 -4.89 -1.58 -6.43
N GLN A 81 -3.82 -1.28 -7.20
CA GLN A 81 -2.59 -2.08 -7.21
C GLN A 81 -1.87 -2.06 -5.86
N ILE A 82 -1.79 -0.90 -5.20
CA ILE A 82 -1.20 -0.78 -3.86
C ILE A 82 -2.01 -1.60 -2.85
N MET A 83 -3.35 -1.46 -2.85
CA MET A 83 -4.24 -2.19 -1.96
C MET A 83 -4.15 -3.71 -2.17
N MET A 84 -4.07 -4.16 -3.43
CA MET A 84 -3.87 -5.57 -3.78
C MET A 84 -2.52 -6.08 -3.24
N THR A 85 -1.45 -5.28 -3.36
CA THR A 85 -0.14 -5.66 -2.82
C THR A 85 -0.18 -5.77 -1.29
N LEU A 86 -0.80 -4.80 -0.60
CA LEU A 86 -1.03 -4.82 0.86
C LEU A 86 -1.87 -6.02 1.31
N GLN A 87 -2.83 -6.46 0.50
CA GLN A 87 -3.65 -7.63 0.80
C GLN A 87 -2.81 -8.92 0.86
N TYR A 88 -1.85 -9.10 -0.04
CA TYR A 88 -1.03 -10.32 -0.10
C TYR A 88 0.26 -10.25 0.73
N MET A 89 0.70 -9.06 1.15
CA MET A 89 1.85 -8.95 2.04
C MET A 89 1.55 -9.54 3.44
N PRO A 90 2.56 -10.15 4.09
CA PRO A 90 2.44 -10.62 5.46
C PRO A 90 2.28 -9.45 6.43
N LYS A 91 1.41 -9.61 7.43
CA LYS A 91 1.20 -8.64 8.50
C LYS A 91 1.93 -9.16 9.72
N SER A 92 3.15 -8.69 9.92
CA SER A 92 4.05 -9.17 10.98
C SER A 92 3.48 -8.92 12.38
N THR A 93 2.68 -7.87 12.57
CA THR A 93 2.10 -7.50 13.87
C THR A 93 0.59 -7.29 13.82
N GLN A 94 -0.07 -7.41 14.98
CA GLN A 94 -1.50 -7.08 15.12
C GLN A 94 -1.79 -5.59 14.83
N SER A 95 -0.87 -4.69 15.17
CA SER A 95 -0.99 -3.25 14.87
C SER A 95 -1.04 -3.02 13.36
N THR A 96 -0.12 -3.65 12.62
CA THR A 96 -0.07 -3.62 11.15
C THR A 96 -1.37 -4.17 10.53
N GLN A 97 -1.89 -5.28 11.08
CA GLN A 97 -3.18 -5.84 10.66
C GLN A 97 -4.35 -4.89 10.92
N PHE A 98 -4.39 -4.25 12.10
CA PHE A 98 -5.45 -3.30 12.43
C PHE A 98 -5.44 -2.09 11.50
N ARG A 99 -4.25 -1.51 11.25
CA ARG A 99 -4.08 -0.40 10.31
C ARG A 99 -4.52 -0.81 8.90
N TYR A 100 -4.09 -1.97 8.41
CA TYR A 100 -4.55 -2.51 7.13
C TYR A 100 -6.08 -2.56 7.06
N ASN A 101 -6.72 -3.14 8.07
CA ASN A 101 -8.18 -3.29 8.09
C ASN A 101 -8.89 -1.93 8.05
N ALA A 102 -8.38 -0.92 8.77
CA ALA A 102 -8.94 0.42 8.76
C ALA A 102 -8.83 1.09 7.38
N VAL A 103 -7.65 1.02 6.75
CA VAL A 103 -7.41 1.59 5.41
C VAL A 103 -8.23 0.84 4.35
N HIS A 104 -8.28 -0.49 4.44
CA HIS A 104 -9.04 -1.33 3.53
C HIS A 104 -10.55 -1.06 3.62
N ALA A 105 -11.11 -0.92 4.82
CA ALA A 105 -12.52 -0.58 5.01
C ALA A 105 -12.88 0.79 4.41
N ARG A 106 -12.01 1.80 4.60
CA ARG A 106 -12.16 3.11 3.94
C ARG A 106 -12.11 2.97 2.43
N PHE A 107 -11.11 2.29 1.90
CA PHE A 107 -10.94 2.06 0.47
C PHE A 107 -12.18 1.41 -0.17
N VAL A 108 -12.72 0.34 0.42
CA VAL A 108 -13.93 -0.34 -0.10
C VAL A 108 -15.13 0.61 -0.11
N THR A 109 -15.33 1.37 0.96
CA THR A 109 -16.42 2.36 1.06
C THR A 109 -16.33 3.42 -0.05
N HIS A 110 -15.13 3.94 -0.28
CA HIS A 110 -14.90 4.94 -1.34
C HIS A 110 -15.04 4.33 -2.73
N LYS A 111 -14.54 3.11 -2.96
CA LYS A 111 -14.67 2.39 -4.23
C LYS A 111 -16.14 2.22 -4.62
N ASP A 112 -16.96 1.70 -3.71
CA ASP A 112 -18.40 1.55 -3.93
C ASP A 112 -19.07 2.88 -4.23
N ARG A 113 -18.67 3.94 -3.51
CA ARG A 113 -19.17 5.30 -3.75
C ARG A 113 -18.81 5.80 -5.16
N TRP A 114 -17.56 5.63 -5.59
CA TRP A 114 -17.13 6.03 -6.94
C TRP A 114 -17.88 5.29 -8.03
N ASP A 115 -18.11 3.99 -7.85
CA ASP A 115 -18.86 3.16 -8.80
C ASP A 115 -20.32 3.62 -8.90
N ARG A 116 -20.97 3.89 -7.76
CA ARG A 116 -22.34 4.45 -7.75
C ARG A 116 -22.41 5.81 -8.42
N LEU A 117 -21.50 6.73 -8.07
CA LEU A 117 -21.49 8.08 -8.64
C LEU A 117 -21.27 8.06 -10.15
N THR A 118 -20.38 7.19 -10.63
CA THR A 118 -20.12 7.04 -12.07
C THR A 118 -21.37 6.51 -12.78
N ARG A 119 -22.04 5.50 -12.21
CA ARG A 119 -23.29 4.95 -12.76
C ARG A 119 -24.44 5.95 -12.74
N ASP A 120 -24.60 6.72 -11.66
CA ASP A 120 -25.66 7.73 -11.55
C ASP A 120 -25.42 8.90 -12.53
N LEU A 121 -24.16 9.22 -12.80
CA LEU A 121 -23.77 10.19 -13.82
C LEU A 121 -24.04 9.68 -15.24
N GLU A 122 -23.69 8.43 -15.54
CA GLU A 122 -23.94 7.80 -16.85
C GLU A 122 -25.43 7.60 -17.14
N SER A 123 -26.23 7.28 -16.12
CA SER A 123 -27.69 7.17 -16.23
C SER A 123 -28.42 8.52 -16.27
N GLY A 124 -27.70 9.64 -16.13
CA GLY A 124 -28.27 10.99 -16.16
C GLY A 124 -29.00 11.40 -14.87
N LYS A 125 -28.96 10.58 -13.81
CA LYS A 125 -29.48 10.95 -12.49
C LYS A 125 -28.67 12.09 -11.86
N ILE A 126 -27.37 12.13 -12.13
CA ILE A 126 -26.52 13.27 -11.80
C ILE A 126 -26.32 14.09 -13.07
N VAL A 127 -26.82 15.33 -13.06
CA VAL A 127 -26.62 16.28 -14.15
C VAL A 127 -25.38 17.13 -13.85
N ARG A 128 -24.39 17.10 -14.75
CA ARG A 128 -23.24 18.02 -14.68
C ARG A 128 -23.72 19.42 -14.98
N ARG A 129 -23.95 20.23 -13.95
CA ARG A 129 -24.07 21.67 -14.15
C ARG A 129 -22.68 22.20 -14.46
N ILE A 130 -22.38 22.39 -15.74
CA ILE A 130 -21.22 23.16 -16.16
C ILE A 130 -21.35 24.52 -15.48
N ILE A 131 -20.41 24.84 -14.59
CA ILE A 131 -20.30 26.20 -14.07
C ILE A 131 -19.85 27.02 -15.28
N ALA A 132 -20.81 27.59 -16.00
CA ALA A 132 -20.51 28.57 -17.03
C ALA A 132 -19.71 29.67 -16.34
N TYR A 133 -18.46 29.84 -16.75
CA TYR A 133 -17.59 30.90 -16.28
C TYR A 133 -18.32 32.23 -16.46
N GLN A 134 -18.90 32.77 -15.39
CA GLN A 134 -19.35 34.16 -15.36
C GLN A 134 -18.08 34.99 -15.30
N GLY A 135 -17.49 35.26 -16.47
CA GLY A 135 -16.37 36.18 -16.57
C GLY A 135 -16.75 37.51 -15.92
N PRO A 136 -15.78 38.24 -15.34
CA PRO A 136 -16.05 39.56 -14.78
C PRO A 136 -16.73 40.39 -15.85
N GLY A 137 -17.93 40.87 -15.53
CA GLY A 137 -18.74 41.66 -16.44
C GLY A 137 -17.88 42.76 -17.06
N ARG A 138 -17.98 42.89 -18.39
CA ARG A 138 -17.53 44.08 -19.12
C ARG A 138 -18.14 45.29 -18.41
N SER A 139 -17.41 45.93 -17.50
CA SER A 139 -17.68 47.30 -17.10
C SER A 139 -17.32 48.15 -18.29
N GLY A 140 -18.34 48.79 -18.85
CA GLY A 140 -18.25 49.65 -20.02
C GLY A 140 -17.10 50.64 -19.93
N SER A 141 -16.40 50.74 -21.05
CA SER A 141 -15.94 52.02 -21.56
C SER A 141 -17.12 53.00 -21.61
N GLU A 142 -17.03 54.07 -20.83
CA GLU A 142 -17.59 55.40 -21.11
C GLU A 142 -16.84 56.44 -20.26
#